data_AF-A0A7S0IYC0-F1
#
_entry.id   AF-A0A7S0IYC0-F1
#
_cell.length_a   1.000
_cell.length_b   1.000
_cell.length_c   1.000
_cell.angle_alpha   90.00
_cell.angle_beta   90.00
_cell.angle_gamma   90.00
#
_symmetry.space_group_name_H-M   'P 1'
#
loop_
_entity.id
_entity.type
_entity.pdbx_description
1 polymer ?
#
loop_
_entity_poly.entity_id
_entity_poly.type
_entity_poly.pdbx_seq_one_letter_code
_entity_poly.pdbx_strand_id
1 'polypeptide(L)'
;MDAQRAMGLVRQMAGSSALPRLDKAKIGFMGFSAGAHLTGHINVAWSNRAYPRIDAADDESCRPDFAVMVYPWRSVSNPPVSEPPSGASADNVTASTPPTMLIQAEDDPVHSENALFYFLALKQKGA
;
A
#
# COMPACT_ATOMS: atom_id res chain seq x y z
N MET A 1 -10.21 -6.98 -0.68
CA MET A 1 -8.88 -7.33 -0.16
C MET A 1 -8.87 -7.06 1.32
N ASP A 2 -8.37 -8.00 2.13
CA ASP A 2 -8.41 -7.89 3.60
C ASP A 2 -7.69 -6.65 4.14
N ALA A 3 -6.60 -6.22 3.48
CA ALA A 3 -5.92 -4.96 3.81
C ALA A 3 -6.86 -3.74 3.76
N GLN A 4 -7.73 -3.67 2.74
CA GLN A 4 -8.74 -2.61 2.64
C GLN A 4 -9.68 -2.66 3.86
N ARG A 5 -10.16 -3.87 4.21
CA ARG A 5 -11.07 -4.07 5.34
C ARG A 5 -10.41 -3.66 6.66
N ALA A 6 -9.16 -4.06 6.87
CA ALA A 6 -8.38 -3.70 8.04
C ALA A 6 -8.26 -2.17 8.19
N MET A 7 -7.96 -1.44 7.10
CA MET A 7 -7.91 0.02 7.12
C MET A 7 -9.25 0.65 7.52
N GLY A 8 -10.36 0.14 6.97
CA GLY A 8 -11.71 0.61 7.32
C GLY A 8 -12.03 0.40 8.81
N LEU A 9 -11.73 -0.80 9.33
CA LEU A 9 -11.94 -1.15 10.74
C LEU A 9 -11.12 -0.25 11.68
N VAL A 10 -9.80 -0.13 11.43
CA VAL A 10 -8.92 0.70 12.27
C VAL A 10 -9.36 2.16 12.24
N ARG A 11 -9.75 2.66 11.06
CA ARG A 11 -10.21 4.04 10.88
C ARG A 11 -11.56 4.30 11.56
N GLN A 12 -12.47 3.33 11.56
CA GLN A 12 -13.71 3.40 12.34
C GLN A 12 -13.42 3.39 13.85
N MET A 13 -12.51 2.51 14.30
CA MET A 13 -12.12 2.42 15.71
C MET A 13 -11.46 3.72 16.21
N ALA A 14 -10.66 4.38 15.37
CA ALA A 14 -10.05 5.69 15.65
C ALA A 14 -11.11 6.80 15.84
N GLY A 15 -12.25 6.72 15.15
CA GLY A 15 -13.39 7.63 15.33
C GLY A 15 -14.28 7.30 16.53
N SER A 16 -13.95 6.26 17.30
CA SER A 16 -14.76 5.74 18.42
C SER A 16 -14.02 5.81 19.75
N SER A 17 -14.66 5.39 20.84
CA SER A 17 -14.02 5.25 22.15
C SER A 17 -13.04 4.08 22.25
N ALA A 18 -12.93 3.23 21.21
CA ALA A 18 -12.03 2.07 21.21
C ALA A 18 -10.55 2.45 21.07
N LEU A 19 -10.24 3.45 20.24
CA LEU A 19 -8.87 3.96 20.03
C LEU A 19 -8.84 5.50 20.16
N PRO A 20 -9.15 6.07 21.33
CA PRO A 20 -9.44 7.50 21.49
C PRO A 20 -8.23 8.43 21.29
N ARG A 21 -7.02 7.87 21.15
CA ARG A 21 -5.79 8.63 20.87
C ARG A 21 -5.25 8.42 19.46
N LEU A 22 -5.91 7.60 18.64
CA LEU A 22 -5.50 7.37 17.26
C LEU A 22 -6.11 8.45 16.36
N ASP A 23 -5.26 9.22 15.69
CA ASP A 23 -5.70 10.21 14.72
C ASP A 23 -6.16 9.52 13.43
N LYS A 24 -7.45 9.69 13.10
CA LYS A 24 -8.10 9.08 11.94
C LYS A 24 -7.45 9.47 10.60
N ALA A 25 -6.75 10.60 10.56
CA ALA A 25 -6.04 11.12 9.40
C ALA A 25 -4.54 10.76 9.36
N LYS A 26 -4.07 9.90 10.29
CA LYS A 26 -2.65 9.48 10.37
C LYS A 26 -2.52 7.96 10.56
N ILE A 27 -3.25 7.20 9.75
CA ILE A 27 -3.22 5.73 9.77
C ILE A 27 -2.42 5.24 8.57
N GLY A 28 -1.25 4.68 8.85
CA GLY A 28 -0.38 4.12 7.83
C GLY A 28 -0.54 2.61 7.63
N PHE A 29 0.00 2.10 6.53
CA PHE A 29 0.10 0.66 6.27
C PHE A 29 1.57 0.28 6.08
N MET A 30 2.03 -0.74 6.81
CA MET A 30 3.40 -1.24 6.72
C MET A 30 3.39 -2.71 6.34
N GLY A 31 4.26 -3.08 5.42
CA GLY A 31 4.43 -4.46 5.00
C GLY A 31 5.88 -4.82 4.74
N PHE A 32 6.17 -6.11 4.86
CA PHE A 32 7.48 -6.71 4.69
C PHE A 32 7.39 -7.80 3.61
N SER A 33 8.29 -7.83 2.62
CA SER A 33 8.32 -8.84 1.55
C SER A 33 6.96 -8.97 0.82
N ALA A 34 6.30 -10.12 0.85
CA ALA A 34 4.95 -10.31 0.31
C ALA A 34 3.91 -9.37 0.98
N GLY A 35 4.12 -8.97 2.23
CA GLY A 35 3.32 -7.93 2.87
C GLY A 35 3.56 -6.53 2.27
N ALA A 36 4.78 -6.25 1.80
CA ALA A 36 5.08 -5.02 1.07
C ALA A 36 4.46 -5.05 -0.34
N HIS A 37 4.35 -6.23 -0.98
CA HIS A 37 3.53 -6.39 -2.19
C HIS A 37 2.07 -5.99 -1.94
N LEU A 38 1.47 -6.51 -0.86
CA LEU A 38 0.12 -6.13 -0.42
C LEU A 38 0.00 -4.63 -0.10
N THR A 39 1.03 -4.04 0.51
CA THR A 39 1.12 -2.59 0.79
C THR A 39 1.09 -1.78 -0.50
N GLY A 40 1.85 -2.20 -1.52
CA GLY A 40 1.82 -1.59 -2.84
C GLY A 40 0.43 -1.64 -3.48
N HIS A 41 -0.29 -2.77 -3.32
CA HIS A 41 -1.66 -2.90 -3.84
C HIS A 41 -2.67 -2.01 -3.13
N ILE A 42 -2.68 -1.95 -1.80
CA ILE A 42 -3.61 -1.05 -1.09
C ILE A 42 -3.31 0.43 -1.38
N ASN A 43 -2.05 0.78 -1.67
CA ASN A 43 -1.64 2.13 -2.06
C ASN A 43 -2.26 2.61 -3.40
N VAL A 44 -2.62 1.69 -4.29
CA VAL A 44 -3.12 2.01 -5.64
C VAL A 44 -4.56 1.55 -5.89
N ALA A 45 -5.05 0.57 -5.12
CA ALA A 45 -6.38 -0.02 -5.27
C ALA A 45 -7.32 0.34 -4.10
N TRP A 46 -7.29 1.58 -3.61
CA TRP A 46 -8.13 2.01 -2.47
C TRP A 46 -9.44 2.70 -2.87
N SER A 47 -9.60 3.10 -4.14
CA SER A 47 -10.81 3.82 -4.60
C SER A 47 -12.05 2.91 -4.66
N ASN A 48 -11.85 1.61 -4.88
CA ASN A 48 -12.91 0.61 -4.95
C ASN A 48 -12.61 -0.56 -4.01
N ARG A 49 -13.61 -0.97 -3.21
CA ARG A 49 -13.52 -2.19 -2.39
C ARG A 49 -13.52 -3.40 -3.32
N ALA A 50 -12.52 -4.27 -3.17
CA ALA A 50 -12.44 -5.53 -3.92
C ALA A 50 -13.33 -6.64 -3.31
N TYR A 51 -14.30 -6.26 -2.46
CA TYR A 51 -15.24 -7.15 -1.80
C TYR A 51 -16.56 -6.40 -1.56
N PRO A 52 -17.70 -7.10 -1.43
CA PRO A 52 -18.98 -6.47 -1.11
C PRO A 52 -18.96 -5.79 0.27
N ARG A 53 -19.72 -4.70 0.42
CA ARG A 53 -19.90 -4.02 1.71
C ARG A 53 -20.44 -4.99 2.78
N ILE A 54 -19.78 -5.02 3.93
CA ILE A 54 -20.13 -5.82 5.10
C ILE A 54 -20.85 -4.95 6.14
N ASP A 55 -20.25 -3.83 6.54
CA ASP A 55 -20.80 -2.92 7.55
C ASP A 55 -20.27 -1.47 7.42
N ALA A 56 -20.53 -0.64 8.42
CA ALA A 56 -20.15 0.78 8.43
C ALA A 56 -18.63 1.05 8.39
N ALA A 57 -17.76 0.08 8.73
CA ALA A 57 -16.32 0.26 8.55
C ALA A 57 -15.91 0.26 7.06
N ASP A 58 -16.74 -0.26 6.16
CA ASP A 58 -16.45 -0.21 4.73
C ASP A 58 -16.82 1.12 4.08
N ASP A 59 -17.62 1.94 4.76
CA ASP A 59 -17.95 3.31 4.38
C ASP A 59 -16.80 4.29 4.72
N GLU A 60 -15.89 3.88 5.61
CA GLU A 60 -14.63 4.59 5.85
C GLU A 60 -13.67 4.46 4.67
N SER A 61 -12.79 5.46 4.49
CA SER A 61 -11.70 5.34 3.52
C SER A 61 -10.84 4.11 3.85
N CYS A 62 -10.34 3.40 2.83
CA CYS A 62 -9.30 2.39 2.98
C CYS A 62 -7.93 2.83 2.46
N ARG A 63 -7.82 4.07 1.98
CA ARG A 63 -6.53 4.63 1.57
C ARG A 63 -5.63 4.78 2.79
N PRO A 64 -4.37 4.29 2.78
CA PRO A 64 -3.39 4.64 3.79
C PRO A 64 -3.07 6.14 3.76
N ASP A 65 -2.83 6.75 4.92
CA ASP A 65 -2.37 8.14 4.98
C ASP A 65 -0.88 8.25 4.64
N PHE A 66 -0.13 7.19 4.94
CA PHE A 66 1.25 6.94 4.52
C PHE A 66 1.50 5.44 4.44
N ALA A 67 2.57 5.03 3.77
CA ALA A 67 2.95 3.63 3.66
C ALA A 67 4.43 3.39 3.95
N VAL A 68 4.75 2.19 4.42
CA VAL A 68 6.14 1.73 4.56
C VAL A 68 6.27 0.36 3.93
N MET A 69 7.09 0.28 2.88
CA MET A 69 7.37 -0.95 2.14
C MET A 69 8.79 -1.41 2.46
N VAL A 70 8.91 -2.53 3.15
CA VAL A 70 10.20 -3.10 3.55
C VAL A 70 10.50 -4.32 2.67
N TYR A 71 11.62 -4.27 1.94
CA TYR A 71 12.09 -5.24 0.94
C TYR A 71 10.96 -5.79 0.06
N PRO A 72 10.26 -4.91 -0.70
CA PRO A 72 9.12 -5.31 -1.51
C PRO A 72 9.47 -6.41 -2.51
N TRP A 73 8.50 -7.31 -2.71
CA TRP A 73 8.57 -8.39 -3.69
C TRP A 73 7.50 -8.16 -4.77
N ARG A 74 7.78 -8.55 -6.01
CA ARG A 74 6.83 -8.58 -7.14
C ARG A 74 6.04 -7.28 -7.36
N SER A 75 6.70 -6.13 -7.19
CA SER A 75 6.02 -4.83 -7.25
C SER A 75 6.05 -4.18 -8.64
N VAL A 76 6.88 -4.68 -9.56
CA VAL A 76 7.23 -4.01 -10.83
C VAL A 76 7.22 -5.01 -11.99
N SER A 77 6.80 -4.55 -13.17
CA SER A 77 6.76 -5.36 -14.40
C SER A 77 8.08 -5.37 -15.18
N ASN A 78 9.04 -4.54 -14.78
CA ASN A 78 10.37 -4.46 -15.39
C ASN A 78 11.27 -5.65 -14.98
N PRO A 79 12.17 -6.10 -15.86
CA PRO A 79 13.27 -6.99 -15.46
C PRO A 79 14.12 -6.36 -14.34
N PRO A 80 14.66 -7.17 -13.40
CA PRO A 80 14.66 -8.63 -13.38
C PRO A 80 13.39 -9.28 -12.79
N VAL A 81 12.49 -8.52 -12.14
CA VAL A 81 11.31 -9.05 -11.43
C VAL A 81 10.24 -9.58 -12.39
N SER A 82 9.92 -8.83 -13.45
CA SER A 82 8.99 -9.22 -14.52
C SER A 82 7.59 -9.66 -14.05
N GLU A 83 7.00 -8.91 -13.10
CA GLU A 83 5.62 -9.17 -12.65
C GLU A 83 4.60 -8.92 -13.78
N PRO A 84 3.53 -9.73 -13.93
CA PRO A 84 2.41 -9.36 -14.79
C PRO A 84 1.88 -7.96 -14.43
N PRO A 85 1.50 -7.10 -15.40
CA PRO A 85 1.02 -5.75 -15.09
C PRO A 85 -0.16 -5.70 -14.11
N SER A 86 -0.99 -6.75 -14.06
CA SER A 86 -2.08 -6.87 -13.07
C SER A 86 -1.61 -7.11 -11.63
N GLY A 87 -0.40 -7.65 -11.45
CA GLY A 87 0.25 -7.87 -10.16
C GLY A 87 1.27 -6.79 -9.77
N ALA A 88 1.73 -6.00 -10.75
CA ALA A 88 2.72 -4.93 -10.57
C ALA A 88 2.05 -3.65 -10.05
N SER A 89 2.10 -3.44 -8.73
CA SER A 89 1.48 -2.26 -8.13
C SER A 89 2.13 -0.94 -8.59
N ALA A 90 3.41 -0.94 -8.97
CA ALA A 90 4.11 0.23 -9.51
C ALA A 90 3.43 0.82 -10.76
N ASP A 91 2.84 -0.03 -11.60
CA ASP A 91 2.22 0.37 -12.88
C ASP A 91 0.92 1.18 -12.66
N ASN A 92 0.34 1.09 -11.46
CA ASN A 92 -0.90 1.75 -11.08
C ASN A 92 -0.70 2.95 -10.14
N VAL A 93 0.54 3.39 -9.93
CA VAL A 93 0.84 4.58 -9.13
C VAL A 93 0.24 5.84 -9.78
N THR A 94 -0.32 6.71 -8.94
CA THR A 94 -0.91 7.99 -9.34
C THR A 94 -0.47 9.10 -8.38
N ALA A 95 -0.75 10.36 -8.70
CA ALA A 95 -0.49 11.49 -7.79
C ALA A 95 -1.26 11.39 -6.45
N SER A 96 -2.29 10.53 -6.39
CA SER A 96 -3.06 10.28 -5.16
C SER A 96 -2.55 9.08 -4.36
N THR A 97 -1.51 8.38 -4.83
CA THR A 97 -0.85 7.31 -4.08
C THR A 97 -0.26 7.87 -2.78
N PRO A 98 -0.38 7.18 -1.63
CA PRO A 98 0.12 7.69 -0.35
C PRO A 98 1.63 7.92 -0.35
N PRO A 99 2.13 8.93 0.40
CA PRO A 99 3.56 9.07 0.69
C PRO A 99 4.12 7.74 1.21
N THR A 100 5.17 7.23 0.56
CA THR A 100 5.68 5.89 0.81
C THR A 100 7.16 5.92 1.15
N MET A 101 7.53 5.35 2.29
CA MET A 101 8.91 5.04 2.63
C MET A 101 9.26 3.64 2.09
N LEU A 102 10.40 3.52 1.42
CA LEU A 102 10.93 2.24 0.93
C LEU A 102 12.27 1.95 1.61
N ILE A 103 12.45 0.70 2.05
CA ILE A 103 13.67 0.25 2.73
C ILE A 103 14.02 -1.13 2.18
N GLN A 104 15.22 -1.33 1.65
CA GLN A 104 15.71 -2.63 1.21
C GLN A 104 17.25 -2.64 1.25
N ALA A 105 17.84 -3.76 1.63
CA ALA A 105 19.28 -3.97 1.50
C ALA A 105 19.64 -4.18 0.03
N GLU A 106 20.76 -3.63 -0.42
CA GLU A 106 21.17 -3.69 -1.83
C GLU A 106 21.40 -5.13 -2.33
N ASP A 107 21.97 -5.98 -1.47
CA ASP A 107 22.32 -7.38 -1.75
C ASP A 107 21.18 -8.38 -1.46
N ASP A 108 19.97 -7.88 -1.22
CA ASP A 108 18.80 -8.73 -0.99
C ASP A 108 18.46 -9.55 -2.26
N PRO A 109 18.36 -10.89 -2.17
CA PRO A 109 18.09 -11.75 -3.32
C PRO A 109 16.69 -11.56 -3.93
N VAL A 110 15.81 -10.79 -3.28
CA VAL A 110 14.44 -10.50 -3.73
C VAL A 110 14.40 -9.40 -4.79
N HIS A 111 15.55 -8.92 -5.27
CA HIS A 111 15.73 -7.86 -6.27
C HIS A 111 15.33 -6.47 -5.75
N SER A 112 16.34 -5.62 -5.51
CA SER A 112 16.18 -4.23 -5.06
C SER A 112 15.47 -3.34 -6.08
N GLU A 113 15.36 -3.81 -7.32
CA GLU A 113 14.58 -3.20 -8.40
C GLU A 113 13.10 -3.07 -8.08
N ASN A 114 12.55 -3.94 -7.21
CA ASN A 114 11.19 -3.75 -6.69
C ASN A 114 11.05 -2.41 -5.98
N ALA A 115 11.98 -2.08 -5.08
CA ALA A 115 11.96 -0.81 -4.36
C ALA A 115 12.34 0.35 -5.29
N LEU A 116 13.38 0.18 -6.12
CA LEU A 116 13.89 1.24 -7.00
C LEU A 116 12.87 1.69 -8.04
N PHE A 117 12.23 0.77 -8.76
CA PHE A 117 11.28 1.14 -9.81
C PHE A 117 9.93 1.56 -9.24
N TYR A 118 9.51 1.06 -8.08
CA TYR A 118 8.34 1.60 -7.38
C TYR A 118 8.60 3.05 -6.93
N PHE A 119 9.78 3.34 -6.37
CA PHE A 119 10.21 4.71 -6.06
C PHE A 119 10.18 5.61 -7.31
N LEU A 120 10.72 5.12 -8.43
CA LEU A 120 10.72 5.88 -9.68
C LEU A 120 9.30 6.19 -10.16
N ALA A 121 8.38 5.22 -10.06
CA ALA A 121 6.97 5.41 -10.40
C ALA A 121 6.32 6.50 -9.54
N LEU A 122 6.54 6.49 -8.22
CA LEU A 122 6.09 7.57 -7.31
C LEU A 122 6.61 8.94 -7.76
N LYS A 123 7.92 9.03 -7.99
CA LYS A 123 8.59 10.28 -8.40
C LYS A 123 8.00 10.80 -9.72
N GLN A 124 7.80 9.92 -10.71
CA GLN A 124 7.26 10.31 -12.03
C GLN A 124 5.82 10.82 -11.95
N LYS A 125 5.01 10.30 -11.03
CA LYS A 125 3.62 10.71 -10.85
C LYS A 125 3.43 11.90 -9.91
N GLY A 126 4.50 12.35 -9.25
CA GLY A 126 4.44 13.41 -8.25
C GLY A 126 3.61 13.02 -7.03
N ALA A 127 3.64 11.74 -6.67
CA ALA A 127 3.04 11.19 -5.46
C ALA A 127 3.86 11.54 -4.22
#